data_AF-A0A5C5A5I4-F1
#
_entry.id   AF-A0A5C5A5I4-F1
#
_cell.length_a   1.000
_cell.length_b   1.000
_cell.length_c   1.000
_cell.angle_alpha   90.00
_cell.angle_beta   90.00
_cell.angle_gamma   90.00
#
_symmetry.space_group_name_H-M   'P 1'
#
loop_
_entity.id
_entity.type
_entity.pdbx_description
1 polymer ?
#
loop_
_entity_poly.entity_id
_entity_poly.type
_entity_poly.pdbx_seq_one_letter_code
_entity_poly.pdbx_strand_id
1 'polypeptide(L)'
;MDKRPNLFSHGTSELSQDAFICWLAEWAKPIYKETDEYLHEAGIDFIRRIYDIHKKNFPAAIKEIKITKQFKGLDILIEINGNEAILIEDKTYTKEHSNQLKRYYEDVMKFKKYEENDLLPIYYKIGNQSDYSAVIDAKYMLFTRRHMLEFLQENIDRGVQNQIFLDYYFYLREIEKKYDSYKSLPLSEWKGEAWEGFYEELKQRGIKGQYGYVANPNGGFYALWWNEQEDNDCRQYLQLEEGRLCFKIHVADKDRRKELRDKWSKGLIERSHNYSFNVEKPRFGNGRYMTVAVVGDYRVGDEKGRIDIPGTMVVLGEVERFLNG
;
A
#
# COMPACT_ATOMS: atom_id res chain seq x y z
N MET A 1 -15.84 19.68 18.54
CA MET A 1 -16.80 18.58 18.72
C MET A 1 -16.00 17.35 19.04
N ASP A 2 -16.35 16.68 20.13
CA ASP A 2 -15.66 15.45 20.51
C ASP A 2 -15.94 14.36 19.47
N LYS A 3 -14.90 13.61 19.09
CA LYS A 3 -15.09 12.46 18.20
C LYS A 3 -15.94 11.43 18.94
N ARG A 4 -16.99 10.96 18.27
CA ARG A 4 -17.78 9.80 18.72
C ARG A 4 -16.82 8.62 18.97
N PRO A 5 -16.94 7.90 20.09
CA PRO A 5 -16.18 6.67 20.31
C PRO A 5 -16.41 5.67 19.18
N ASN A 6 -15.34 4.96 18.79
CA ASN A 6 -15.35 4.04 17.66
C ASN A 6 -14.58 2.76 18.04
N LEU A 7 -15.22 1.61 17.86
CA LEU A 7 -14.67 0.31 18.27
C LEU A 7 -13.29 0.02 17.67
N PHE A 8 -13.12 0.30 16.38
CA PHE A 8 -11.89 0.01 15.62
C PHE A 8 -10.79 1.05 15.84
N SER A 9 -11.09 2.16 16.52
CA SER A 9 -10.04 3.05 17.05
C SER A 9 -9.26 2.41 18.21
N HIS A 10 -9.81 1.37 18.84
CA HIS A 10 -9.15 0.58 19.87
C HIS A 10 -8.74 -0.82 19.37
N GLY A 11 -9.54 -1.42 18.48
CA GLY A 11 -9.23 -2.65 17.77
C GLY A 11 -8.47 -2.40 16.47
N THR A 12 -7.20 -1.98 16.56
CA THR A 12 -6.41 -1.58 15.37
C THR A 12 -5.58 -2.72 14.76
N SER A 13 -5.64 -3.93 15.34
CA SER A 13 -4.89 -5.09 14.88
C SER A 13 -5.57 -5.81 13.72
N GLU A 14 -4.78 -6.62 13.00
CA GLU A 14 -5.25 -7.58 11.98
C GLU A 14 -6.38 -8.47 12.54
N LEU A 15 -6.28 -8.93 13.80
CA LEU A 15 -7.36 -9.69 14.45
C LEU A 15 -8.72 -8.98 14.54
N SER A 16 -8.73 -7.65 14.70
CA SER A 16 -9.99 -6.90 14.74
C SER A 16 -10.60 -6.75 13.35
N GLN A 17 -9.74 -6.61 12.34
CA GLN A 17 -10.11 -6.63 10.94
C GLN A 17 -10.66 -8.00 10.52
N ASP A 18 -10.01 -9.09 10.92
CA ASP A 18 -10.51 -10.46 10.74
C ASP A 18 -11.90 -10.65 11.32
N ALA A 19 -12.09 -10.16 12.55
CA ALA A 19 -13.37 -10.27 13.24
C ALA A 19 -14.47 -9.52 12.47
N PHE A 20 -14.18 -8.34 11.93
CA PHE A 20 -15.12 -7.58 11.10
C PHE A 20 -15.48 -8.34 9.81
N ILE A 21 -14.49 -8.88 9.10
CA ILE A 21 -14.73 -9.62 7.85
C ILE A 21 -15.55 -10.88 8.10
N CYS A 22 -15.23 -11.64 9.15
CA CYS A 22 -16.01 -12.80 9.56
C CYS A 22 -17.45 -12.39 9.94
N TRP A 23 -17.61 -11.34 10.73
CA TRP A 23 -18.91 -10.80 11.11
C TRP A 23 -19.73 -10.36 9.90
N LEU A 24 -19.12 -9.71 8.91
CA LEU A 24 -19.78 -9.31 7.67
C LEU A 24 -20.17 -10.52 6.81
N ALA A 25 -19.28 -11.50 6.67
CA ALA A 25 -19.56 -12.72 5.92
C ALA A 25 -20.62 -13.61 6.59
N GLU A 26 -20.73 -13.58 7.92
CA GLU A 26 -21.80 -14.26 8.66
C GLU A 26 -23.18 -13.78 8.20
N TRP A 27 -23.36 -12.47 8.00
CA TRP A 27 -24.63 -11.88 7.57
C TRP A 27 -25.12 -12.40 6.22
N ALA A 28 -24.21 -12.86 5.35
CA ALA A 28 -24.58 -13.45 4.07
C ALA A 28 -25.30 -14.81 4.19
N LYS A 29 -25.36 -15.43 5.38
CA LYS A 29 -26.09 -16.68 5.60
C LYS A 29 -27.60 -16.45 5.42
N PRO A 30 -28.32 -17.30 4.66
CA PRO A 30 -29.76 -17.12 4.38
C PRO A 30 -30.65 -16.98 5.63
N ILE A 31 -30.25 -17.60 6.74
CA ILE A 31 -30.99 -17.57 8.00
C ILE A 31 -31.11 -16.16 8.61
N TYR A 32 -30.26 -15.21 8.21
CA TYR A 32 -30.27 -13.86 8.76
C TYR A 32 -31.01 -12.84 7.89
N LYS A 33 -31.56 -13.26 6.74
CA LYS A 33 -32.30 -12.38 5.84
C LYS A 33 -33.44 -11.64 6.53
N GLU A 34 -34.24 -12.37 7.31
CA GLU A 34 -35.39 -11.80 8.05
C GLU A 34 -34.98 -11.07 9.34
N THR A 35 -33.72 -11.22 9.78
CA THR A 35 -33.20 -10.58 11.00
C THR A 35 -32.76 -9.14 10.71
N ASP A 36 -32.03 -8.93 9.62
CA ASP A 36 -31.60 -7.61 9.14
C ASP A 36 -31.34 -7.71 7.63
N GLU A 37 -32.33 -7.30 6.83
CA GLU A 37 -32.27 -7.39 5.36
C GLU A 37 -31.10 -6.57 4.79
N TYR A 38 -30.81 -5.40 5.34
CA TYR A 38 -29.73 -4.54 4.85
C TYR A 38 -28.35 -5.11 5.13
N LEU A 39 -28.12 -5.69 6.32
CA LEU A 39 -26.86 -6.37 6.61
C LEU A 39 -26.73 -7.68 5.86
N HIS A 40 -27.84 -8.41 5.67
CA HIS A 40 -27.83 -9.62 4.85
C HIS A 40 -27.37 -9.31 3.43
N GLU A 41 -28.00 -8.33 2.78
CA GLU A 41 -27.60 -7.88 1.44
C GLU A 41 -26.16 -7.35 1.41
N ALA A 42 -25.71 -6.63 2.44
CA ALA A 42 -24.32 -6.18 2.53
C ALA A 42 -23.32 -7.35 2.61
N GLY A 43 -23.65 -8.42 3.35
CA GLY A 43 -22.85 -9.64 3.38
C GLY A 43 -22.79 -10.33 2.00
N ILE A 44 -23.94 -10.43 1.32
CA ILE A 44 -24.04 -10.98 -0.04
C ILE A 44 -23.20 -10.15 -1.02
N ASP A 45 -23.27 -8.83 -0.93
CA ASP A 45 -22.52 -7.92 -1.79
C ASP A 45 -21.01 -7.96 -1.56
N PHE A 46 -20.56 -8.15 -0.32
CA PHE A 46 -19.15 -8.33 -0.02
C PHE A 46 -18.60 -9.55 -0.79
N ILE A 47 -19.33 -10.67 -0.75
CA ILE A 47 -18.98 -11.88 -1.49
C ILE A 47 -19.07 -11.60 -3.00
N ARG A 48 -20.12 -10.94 -3.48
CA ARG A 48 -20.31 -10.60 -4.90
C ARG A 48 -19.15 -9.80 -5.47
N ARG A 49 -18.66 -8.79 -4.75
CA ARG A 49 -17.48 -8.01 -5.16
C ARG A 49 -16.23 -8.87 -5.32
N ILE A 50 -16.06 -9.89 -4.49
CA ILE A 50 -14.93 -10.81 -4.61
C ILE A 50 -15.05 -11.63 -5.91
N TYR A 51 -16.25 -12.07 -6.29
CA TYR A 51 -16.49 -12.73 -7.58
C TYR A 51 -16.21 -11.77 -8.76
N ASP A 52 -16.68 -10.53 -8.68
CA ASP A 52 -16.48 -9.52 -9.71
C ASP A 52 -14.99 -9.22 -9.94
N ILE A 53 -14.21 -9.09 -8.87
CA ILE A 53 -12.74 -8.90 -8.93
C ILE A 53 -12.07 -10.07 -9.65
N HIS A 54 -12.53 -11.29 -9.44
CA HIS A 54 -12.05 -12.48 -10.12
C HIS A 54 -12.68 -12.69 -11.51
N LYS A 55 -13.61 -11.84 -11.92
CA LYS A 55 -14.38 -11.95 -13.17
C LYS A 55 -15.10 -13.31 -13.28
N LYS A 56 -15.62 -13.81 -12.16
CA LYS A 56 -16.41 -15.05 -12.10
C LYS A 56 -17.90 -14.75 -11.97
N ASN A 57 -18.71 -15.67 -12.48
CA ASN A 57 -20.16 -15.58 -12.31
C ASN A 57 -20.53 -15.82 -10.84
N PHE A 58 -21.29 -14.91 -10.27
CA PHE A 58 -21.86 -15.10 -8.94
C PHE A 58 -22.85 -16.27 -8.95
N PRO A 59 -22.86 -17.15 -7.94
CA PRO A 59 -23.80 -18.27 -7.89
C PRO A 59 -25.25 -17.77 -7.87
N ALA A 60 -26.15 -18.49 -8.54
CA ALA A 60 -27.57 -18.10 -8.61
C ALA A 60 -28.24 -17.98 -7.23
N ALA A 61 -27.75 -18.72 -6.24
CA ALA A 61 -28.13 -18.57 -4.84
C ALA A 61 -26.98 -19.01 -3.91
N ILE A 62 -26.85 -18.32 -2.79
CA ILE A 62 -26.05 -18.76 -1.64
C ILE A 62 -26.95 -19.61 -0.75
N LYS A 63 -26.67 -20.91 -0.67
CA LYS A 63 -27.41 -21.88 0.17
C LYS A 63 -26.68 -22.14 1.48
N GLU A 64 -25.35 -22.20 1.44
CA GLU A 64 -24.51 -22.46 2.60
C GLU A 64 -23.27 -21.56 2.57
N ILE A 65 -22.91 -21.04 3.75
CA ILE A 65 -21.64 -20.36 4.00
C ILE A 65 -21.02 -20.96 5.26
N LYS A 66 -19.76 -21.40 5.15
CA LYS A 66 -18.94 -21.80 6.29
C LYS A 66 -17.71 -20.90 6.38
N ILE A 67 -17.47 -20.34 7.57
CA ILE A 67 -16.37 -19.42 7.82
C ILE A 67 -15.43 -20.10 8.81
N THR A 68 -14.16 -20.24 8.43
CA THR A 68 -13.10 -20.80 9.27
C THR A 68 -11.99 -19.78 9.42
N LYS A 69 -11.71 -19.39 10.67
CA LYS A 69 -10.59 -18.50 10.98
C LYS A 69 -9.30 -19.29 11.15
N GLN A 70 -8.16 -18.66 10.85
CA GLN A 70 -6.82 -19.18 11.12
C GLN A 70 -6.62 -20.60 10.54
N PHE A 71 -7.10 -20.79 9.31
CA PHE A 71 -7.08 -22.07 8.62
C PHE A 71 -5.67 -22.39 8.14
N LYS A 72 -4.94 -23.23 8.88
CA LYS A 72 -3.54 -23.59 8.55
C LYS A 72 -2.63 -22.37 8.34
N GLY A 73 -2.92 -21.28 9.06
CA GLY A 73 -2.20 -20.01 8.97
C GLY A 73 -2.79 -18.99 8.00
N LEU A 74 -3.78 -19.35 7.16
CA LEU A 74 -4.59 -18.38 6.42
C LEU A 74 -5.58 -17.70 7.38
N ASP A 75 -5.70 -16.38 7.31
CA ASP A 75 -6.52 -15.62 8.27
C ASP A 75 -8.00 -16.02 8.23
N ILE A 76 -8.61 -16.08 7.03
CA ILE A 76 -10.01 -16.48 6.85
C ILE A 76 -10.19 -17.37 5.60
N LEU A 77 -10.89 -18.48 5.78
CA LEU A 77 -11.44 -19.30 4.70
C LEU A 77 -12.97 -19.23 4.73
N ILE A 78 -13.58 -18.82 3.63
CA ILE A 78 -15.05 -18.80 3.46
C ILE A 78 -15.41 -19.82 2.38
N GLU A 79 -16.11 -20.88 2.75
CA GLU A 79 -16.62 -21.89 1.82
C GLU A 79 -18.06 -21.54 1.43
N ILE A 80 -18.31 -21.43 0.13
CA ILE A 80 -19.62 -21.11 -0.45
C ILE A 80 -20.18 -22.36 -1.11
N ASN A 81 -21.42 -22.72 -0.75
CA ASN A 81 -22.18 -23.85 -1.32
C ASN A 81 -21.46 -25.22 -1.29
N GLY A 82 -20.35 -25.32 -0.55
CA GLY A 82 -19.56 -26.54 -0.42
C GLY A 82 -18.60 -26.83 -1.59
N ASN A 83 -18.54 -25.99 -2.62
CA ASN A 83 -17.73 -26.22 -3.82
C ASN A 83 -16.83 -25.04 -4.22
N GLU A 84 -17.03 -23.84 -3.65
CA GLU A 84 -16.19 -22.66 -3.91
C GLU A 84 -15.58 -22.16 -2.61
N ALA A 85 -14.39 -21.56 -2.69
CA ALA A 85 -13.69 -21.07 -1.50
C ALA A 85 -13.04 -19.70 -1.73
N ILE A 86 -13.33 -18.77 -0.85
CA ILE A 86 -12.65 -17.47 -0.73
C ILE A 86 -11.57 -17.62 0.33
N LEU A 87 -10.33 -17.36 -0.06
CA LEU A 87 -9.18 -17.32 0.85
C LEU A 87 -8.87 -15.85 1.12
N ILE A 88 -8.92 -15.40 2.36
CA ILE A 88 -8.57 -14.01 2.69
C ILE A 88 -7.33 -14.04 3.58
N GLU A 89 -6.26 -13.43 3.06
CA GLU A 89 -5.16 -12.95 3.90
C GLU A 89 -5.42 -11.47 4.18
N ASP A 90 -5.46 -11.09 5.44
CA ASP A 90 -5.66 -9.72 5.87
C ASP A 90 -4.32 -9.09 6.30
N LYS A 91 -4.12 -7.82 5.96
CA LYS A 91 -2.98 -7.04 6.42
C LYS A 91 -3.40 -5.63 6.79
N THR A 92 -2.83 -5.13 7.89
CA THR A 92 -2.99 -3.71 8.26
C THR A 92 -1.91 -2.88 7.57
N TYR A 93 -0.76 -2.73 8.21
CA TYR A 93 0.36 -1.93 7.73
C TYR A 93 1.57 -2.79 7.32
N THR A 94 1.60 -4.07 7.72
CA THR A 94 2.70 -4.99 7.40
C THR A 94 2.52 -5.60 6.01
N LYS A 95 3.64 -5.98 5.36
CA LYS A 95 3.61 -6.68 4.07
C LYS A 95 3.62 -8.19 4.29
N GLU A 96 3.15 -8.92 3.30
CA GLU A 96 3.36 -10.36 3.19
C GLU A 96 4.87 -10.67 3.17
N HIS A 97 5.22 -11.80 3.76
CA HIS A 97 6.60 -12.26 3.76
C HIS A 97 6.66 -13.80 3.67
N SER A 98 7.88 -14.33 3.51
CA SER A 98 8.17 -15.76 3.64
C SER A 98 7.33 -16.69 2.75
N ASN A 99 6.97 -16.25 1.53
CA ASN A 99 6.14 -16.99 0.57
C ASN A 99 4.81 -17.53 1.16
N GLN A 100 4.27 -16.88 2.19
CA GLN A 100 3.13 -17.41 2.94
C GLN A 100 1.87 -17.61 2.09
N LEU A 101 1.59 -16.67 1.19
CA LEU A 101 0.42 -16.71 0.31
C LEU A 101 0.40 -17.96 -0.58
N LYS A 102 1.55 -18.32 -1.17
CA LYS A 102 1.68 -19.52 -2.01
C LYS A 102 1.42 -20.79 -1.19
N ARG A 103 1.98 -20.87 0.03
CA ARG A 103 1.77 -21.99 0.94
C ARG A 103 0.29 -22.14 1.30
N TYR A 104 -0.40 -21.06 1.65
CA TYR A 104 -1.82 -21.11 2.00
C TYR A 104 -2.69 -21.56 0.84
N TYR A 105 -2.42 -21.05 -0.36
CA TYR A 105 -3.09 -21.48 -1.58
C TYR A 105 -2.93 -23.00 -1.81
N GLU A 106 -1.68 -23.50 -1.74
CA GLU A 106 -1.38 -24.92 -1.90
C GLU A 106 -2.04 -25.79 -0.80
N ASP A 107 -2.08 -25.31 0.44
CA ASP A 107 -2.67 -26.04 1.56
C ASP A 107 -4.19 -26.20 1.45
N VAL A 108 -4.88 -25.24 0.82
CA VAL A 108 -6.30 -25.35 0.46
C VAL A 108 -6.50 -26.31 -0.72
N MET A 109 -5.67 -26.23 -1.76
CA MET A 109 -5.74 -27.15 -2.92
C MET A 109 -5.54 -28.63 -2.51
N LYS A 110 -4.76 -28.91 -1.47
CA LYS A 110 -4.54 -30.28 -0.95
C LYS A 110 -5.81 -30.97 -0.44
N PHE A 111 -6.89 -30.25 -0.14
CA PHE A 111 -8.14 -30.87 0.30
C PHE A 111 -8.86 -31.64 -0.81
N LYS A 112 -8.45 -31.51 -2.09
CA LYS A 112 -9.07 -32.14 -3.26
C LYS A 112 -10.60 -31.96 -3.33
N LYS A 113 -11.09 -30.91 -2.65
CA LYS A 113 -12.48 -30.48 -2.60
C LYS A 113 -12.74 -29.37 -3.64
N TYR A 114 -11.68 -28.65 -4.01
CA TYR A 114 -11.70 -27.49 -4.87
C TYR A 114 -10.76 -27.72 -6.05
N GLU A 115 -11.21 -27.33 -7.23
CA GLU A 115 -10.33 -27.08 -8.37
C GLU A 115 -9.77 -25.66 -8.29
N GLU A 116 -8.73 -25.37 -9.07
CA GLU A 116 -8.13 -24.02 -9.11
C GLU A 116 -9.17 -22.94 -9.49
N ASN A 117 -10.10 -23.28 -10.39
CA ASN A 117 -11.19 -22.39 -10.80
C ASN A 117 -12.27 -22.19 -9.73
N ASP A 118 -12.22 -22.89 -8.60
CA ASP A 118 -13.15 -22.73 -7.48
C ASP A 118 -12.61 -21.77 -6.40
N LEU A 119 -11.32 -21.42 -6.49
CA LEU A 119 -10.66 -20.56 -5.51
C LEU A 119 -10.75 -19.08 -5.87
N LEU A 120 -10.98 -18.26 -4.85
CA LEU A 120 -11.11 -16.81 -4.91
C LEU A 120 -10.17 -16.16 -3.88
N PRO A 121 -8.84 -16.23 -4.07
CA PRO A 121 -7.87 -15.67 -3.13
C PRO A 121 -7.86 -14.13 -3.14
N ILE A 122 -8.00 -13.54 -1.96
CA ILE A 122 -8.05 -12.11 -1.71
C ILE A 122 -6.96 -11.73 -0.72
N TYR A 123 -6.16 -10.73 -1.09
CA TYR A 123 -5.28 -10.04 -0.18
C TYR A 123 -5.93 -8.72 0.19
N TYR A 124 -6.47 -8.66 1.40
CA TYR A 124 -7.14 -7.47 1.90
C TYR A 124 -6.17 -6.61 2.69
N LYS A 125 -5.96 -5.37 2.25
CA LYS A 125 -5.03 -4.46 2.93
C LYS A 125 -5.61 -3.06 3.15
N ILE A 126 -5.54 -2.61 4.40
CA ILE A 126 -5.98 -1.25 4.78
C ILE A 126 -4.87 -0.20 4.75
N GLY A 127 -3.60 -0.56 4.87
CA GLY A 127 -2.46 0.36 4.70
C GLY A 127 -2.00 0.44 3.24
N ASN A 128 -1.29 1.50 2.88
CA ASN A 128 -0.66 1.58 1.56
C ASN A 128 0.50 0.57 1.47
N GLN A 129 0.76 0.06 0.27
CA GLN A 129 1.93 -0.78 0.00
C GLN A 129 2.41 -0.54 -1.43
N SER A 130 3.68 -0.19 -1.54
CA SER A 130 4.26 0.17 -2.82
C SER A 130 4.35 -0.98 -3.82
N ASP A 131 4.56 -2.22 -3.37
CA ASP A 131 4.79 -3.36 -4.24
C ASP A 131 3.88 -4.52 -3.85
N TYR A 132 3.07 -5.00 -4.80
CA TYR A 132 2.18 -6.14 -4.66
C TYR A 132 2.58 -7.31 -5.56
N SER A 133 3.77 -7.28 -6.19
CA SER A 133 4.19 -8.30 -7.15
C SER A 133 4.15 -9.71 -6.54
N ALA A 134 4.61 -9.87 -5.30
CA ALA A 134 4.58 -11.16 -4.60
C ALA A 134 3.15 -11.66 -4.31
N VAL A 135 2.19 -10.75 -4.12
CA VAL A 135 0.76 -11.07 -3.94
C VAL A 135 0.16 -11.58 -5.24
N ILE A 136 0.42 -10.86 -6.35
CA ILE A 136 -0.06 -11.21 -7.69
C ILE A 136 0.57 -12.52 -8.16
N ASP A 137 1.88 -12.71 -7.93
CA ASP A 137 2.60 -13.96 -8.22
C ASP A 137 2.07 -15.15 -7.42
N ALA A 138 1.43 -14.91 -6.27
CA ALA A 138 0.76 -15.91 -5.46
C ALA A 138 -0.71 -16.15 -5.88
N LYS A 139 -1.16 -15.52 -6.97
CA LYS A 139 -2.54 -15.57 -7.52
C LYS A 139 -3.59 -14.84 -6.70
N TYR A 140 -3.23 -14.06 -5.69
CA TYR A 140 -4.18 -13.31 -4.88
C TYR A 140 -4.61 -12.02 -5.60
N MET A 141 -5.91 -11.74 -5.59
CA MET A 141 -6.44 -10.46 -6.05
C MET A 141 -6.45 -9.43 -4.92
N LEU A 142 -6.21 -8.17 -5.27
CA LEU A 142 -6.12 -7.08 -4.29
C LEU A 142 -7.51 -6.56 -3.91
N PHE A 143 -7.80 -6.56 -2.61
CA PHE A 143 -8.91 -5.81 -2.03
C PHE A 143 -8.31 -4.68 -1.18
N THR A 144 -8.44 -3.44 -1.63
CA THR A 144 -7.77 -2.30 -0.97
C THR A 144 -8.71 -1.61 0.01
N ARG A 145 -8.15 -0.76 0.89
CA ARG A 145 -8.94 0.19 1.71
C ARG A 145 -9.98 0.94 0.89
N ARG A 146 -9.61 1.37 -0.33
CA ARG A 146 -10.52 2.10 -1.22
C ARG A 146 -11.68 1.22 -1.69
N HIS A 147 -11.43 -0.03 -2.11
CA HIS A 147 -12.50 -0.97 -2.45
C HIS A 147 -13.45 -1.23 -1.27
N MET A 148 -12.91 -1.37 -0.05
CA MET A 148 -13.72 -1.54 1.15
C MET A 148 -14.53 -0.27 1.46
N LEU A 149 -13.95 0.92 1.36
CA LEU A 149 -14.66 2.17 1.58
C LEU A 149 -15.80 2.39 0.58
N GLU A 150 -15.57 2.10 -0.70
CA GLU A 150 -16.61 2.13 -1.75
C GLU A 150 -17.73 1.14 -1.41
N PHE A 151 -17.40 -0.11 -1.08
CA PHE A 151 -18.37 -1.12 -0.63
C PHE A 151 -19.19 -0.67 0.58
N LEU A 152 -18.54 -0.18 1.64
CA LEU A 152 -19.21 0.22 2.87
C LEU A 152 -20.12 1.43 2.60
N GLN A 153 -19.64 2.43 1.86
CA GLN A 153 -20.43 3.63 1.52
C GLN A 153 -21.69 3.25 0.75
N GLU A 154 -21.59 2.44 -0.29
CA GLU A 154 -22.74 2.03 -1.11
C GLU A 154 -23.79 1.26 -0.30
N ASN A 155 -23.39 0.50 0.72
CA ASN A 155 -24.31 -0.22 1.60
C ASN A 155 -24.93 0.69 2.67
N ILE A 156 -24.18 1.69 3.15
CA ILE A 156 -24.73 2.75 4.01
C ILE A 156 -25.79 3.54 3.24
N ASP A 157 -25.50 3.93 2.01
CA ASP A 157 -26.43 4.67 1.13
C ASP A 157 -27.71 3.86 0.84
N ARG A 158 -27.61 2.52 0.86
CA ARG A 158 -28.75 1.60 0.71
C ARG A 158 -29.53 1.35 1.99
N GLY A 159 -29.04 1.77 3.15
CA GLY A 159 -29.80 1.73 4.40
C GLY A 159 -29.14 0.99 5.57
N VAL A 160 -27.91 0.50 5.43
CA VAL A 160 -27.20 -0.10 6.57
C VAL A 160 -26.94 0.94 7.65
N GLN A 161 -27.52 0.75 8.84
CA GLN A 161 -27.37 1.63 10.01
C GLN A 161 -26.64 0.98 11.19
N ASN A 162 -26.16 -0.27 11.02
CA ASN A 162 -25.53 -1.02 12.10
C ASN A 162 -24.25 -0.34 12.61
N GLN A 163 -24.12 -0.24 13.93
CA GLN A 163 -23.02 0.54 14.50
C GLN A 163 -21.64 -0.09 14.29
N ILE A 164 -21.52 -1.42 14.23
CA ILE A 164 -20.25 -2.10 13.95
C ILE A 164 -19.82 -1.80 12.51
N PHE A 165 -20.78 -1.85 11.58
CA PHE A 165 -20.56 -1.48 10.17
C PHE A 165 -20.07 -0.04 10.03
N LEU A 166 -20.79 0.90 10.66
CA LEU A 166 -20.49 2.32 10.62
C LEU A 166 -19.14 2.63 11.30
N ASP A 167 -18.84 1.99 12.43
CA ASP A 167 -17.57 2.18 13.11
C ASP A 167 -16.40 1.73 12.23
N TYR A 168 -16.52 0.60 11.53
CA TYR A 168 -15.48 0.16 10.61
C TYR A 168 -15.30 1.13 9.44
N TYR A 169 -16.40 1.60 8.84
CA TYR A 169 -16.37 2.62 7.80
C TYR A 169 -15.65 3.90 8.26
N PHE A 170 -16.04 4.46 9.40
CA PHE A 170 -15.43 5.69 9.90
C PHE A 170 -13.96 5.49 10.27
N TYR A 171 -13.58 4.32 10.79
CA TYR A 171 -12.19 3.97 11.04
C TYR A 171 -11.35 4.00 9.76
N LEU A 172 -11.81 3.32 8.70
CA LEU A 172 -11.11 3.33 7.41
C LEU A 172 -11.07 4.73 6.78
N ARG A 173 -12.11 5.54 6.95
CA ARG A 173 -12.14 6.94 6.49
C ARG A 173 -11.09 7.79 7.20
N GLU A 174 -10.87 7.57 8.49
CA GLU A 174 -9.82 8.29 9.21
C GLU A 174 -8.42 7.89 8.73
N ILE A 175 -8.19 6.62 8.40
CA ILE A 175 -6.95 6.17 7.77
C ILE A 175 -6.77 6.85 6.40
N GLU A 176 -7.80 6.82 5.56
CA GLU A 176 -7.78 7.46 4.23
C GLU A 176 -7.44 8.94 4.33
N LYS A 177 -8.06 9.67 5.27
CA LYS A 177 -7.77 11.09 5.51
C LYS A 177 -6.32 11.35 5.89
N LYS A 178 -5.67 10.47 6.64
CA LYS A 178 -4.25 10.63 7.00
C LYS A 178 -3.37 10.50 5.76
N TYR A 179 -3.61 9.47 4.95
CA TYR A 179 -2.90 9.32 3.68
C TYR A 179 -3.16 10.49 2.74
N ASP A 180 -4.39 10.99 2.66
CA ASP A 180 -4.75 12.13 1.81
C ASP A 180 -4.38 13.50 2.38
N SER A 181 -3.87 13.56 3.61
CA SER A 181 -3.62 14.83 4.28
C SER A 181 -2.57 15.69 3.55
N TYR A 182 -1.66 15.07 2.77
CA TYR A 182 -0.69 15.78 1.92
C TYR A 182 -1.34 16.73 0.92
N LYS A 183 -2.59 16.43 0.49
CA LYS A 183 -3.35 17.26 -0.47
C LYS A 183 -3.81 18.59 0.12
N SER A 184 -3.88 18.70 1.45
CA SER A 184 -4.52 19.83 2.13
C SER A 184 -3.62 20.54 3.14
N LEU A 185 -2.68 19.82 3.75
CA LEU A 185 -1.73 20.36 4.71
C LEU A 185 -0.56 21.06 4.02
N PRO A 186 -0.04 22.16 4.60
CA PRO A 186 1.23 22.74 4.18
C PRO A 186 2.37 21.70 4.23
N LEU A 187 3.37 21.85 3.34
CA LEU A 187 4.51 20.93 3.22
C LEU A 187 5.27 20.68 4.53
N SER A 188 5.28 21.66 5.45
CA SER A 188 5.94 21.60 6.75
C SER A 188 5.13 20.82 7.81
N GLU A 189 3.85 20.57 7.58
CA GLU A 189 2.96 19.89 8.50
C GLU A 189 2.79 18.39 8.20
N TRP A 190 3.41 17.92 7.10
CA TRP A 190 3.36 16.52 6.70
C TRP A 190 4.03 15.61 7.72
N LYS A 191 3.41 14.47 7.96
CA LYS A 191 3.90 13.41 8.86
C LYS A 191 3.52 12.06 8.29
N GLY A 192 4.32 11.04 8.58
CA GLY A 192 3.90 9.64 8.47
C GLY A 192 3.21 9.30 7.15
N GLU A 193 1.94 8.95 7.28
CA GLU A 193 1.02 8.55 6.20
C GLU A 193 0.87 9.62 5.11
N ALA A 194 1.03 10.91 5.41
CA ALA A 194 1.01 11.97 4.40
C ALA A 194 2.13 11.78 3.35
N TRP A 195 3.32 11.38 3.81
CA TRP A 195 4.44 11.09 2.92
C TRP A 195 4.19 9.87 2.04
N GLU A 196 3.66 8.79 2.63
CA GLU A 196 3.27 7.61 1.86
C GLU A 196 2.18 7.93 0.83
N GLY A 197 1.18 8.73 1.19
CA GLY A 197 0.12 9.15 0.27
C GLY A 197 0.66 9.99 -0.90
N PHE A 198 1.59 10.90 -0.61
CA PHE A 198 2.27 11.69 -1.63
C PHE A 198 3.10 10.81 -2.58
N TYR A 199 3.87 9.86 -2.05
CA TYR A 199 4.68 8.97 -2.89
C TYR A 199 3.84 8.00 -3.74
N GLU A 200 2.69 7.55 -3.22
CA GLU A 200 1.70 6.80 -4.00
C GLU A 200 1.17 7.65 -5.16
N GLU A 201 0.84 8.93 -4.94
CA GLU A 201 0.40 9.85 -6.00
C GLU A 201 1.46 10.04 -7.09
N LEU A 202 2.74 10.23 -6.69
CA LEU A 202 3.85 10.35 -7.66
C LEU A 202 3.97 9.08 -8.51
N LYS A 203 3.82 7.91 -7.90
CA LYS A 203 3.87 6.62 -8.59
C LYS A 203 2.72 6.48 -9.59
N GLN A 204 1.49 6.84 -9.19
CA GLN A 204 0.32 6.85 -10.08
C GLN A 204 0.48 7.81 -11.27
N ARG A 205 1.27 8.89 -11.09
CA ARG A 205 1.61 9.85 -12.15
C ARG A 205 2.79 9.46 -13.03
N GLY A 206 3.35 8.26 -12.83
CA GLY A 206 4.33 7.68 -13.74
C GLY A 206 5.73 7.52 -13.17
N ILE A 207 5.99 7.90 -11.90
CA ILE A 207 7.27 7.55 -11.26
C ILE A 207 7.34 6.04 -11.05
N LYS A 208 8.17 5.37 -11.85
CA LYS A 208 8.40 3.93 -11.76
C LYS A 208 9.39 3.61 -10.64
N GLY A 209 8.88 3.61 -9.42
CA GLY A 209 9.68 3.40 -8.22
C GLY A 209 8.97 2.60 -7.13
N GLN A 210 9.67 2.47 -6.01
CA GLN A 210 9.13 1.88 -4.79
C GLN A 210 9.29 2.85 -3.63
N TYR A 211 8.31 2.87 -2.73
CA TYR A 211 8.37 3.65 -1.50
C TYR A 211 8.22 2.79 -0.25
N GLY A 212 8.65 3.35 0.87
CA GLY A 212 8.49 2.77 2.19
C GLY A 212 9.26 3.52 3.26
N TYR A 213 9.11 3.05 4.50
CA TYR A 213 9.84 3.59 5.64
C TYR A 213 11.24 2.98 5.74
N VAL A 214 12.25 3.84 5.88
CA VAL A 214 13.66 3.47 6.04
C VAL A 214 14.05 3.69 7.49
N ALA A 215 14.13 2.61 8.26
CA ALA A 215 14.51 2.68 9.67
C ALA A 215 15.99 3.05 9.84
N ASN A 216 16.29 3.91 10.81
CA ASN A 216 17.64 4.24 11.23
C ASN A 216 17.67 4.52 12.75
N PRO A 217 18.85 4.61 13.40
CA PRO A 217 18.96 4.83 14.85
C PRO A 217 18.32 6.13 15.36
N ASN A 218 18.02 7.09 14.49
CA ASN A 218 17.40 8.38 14.83
C ASN A 218 15.89 8.41 14.55
N GLY A 219 15.24 7.27 14.30
CA GLY A 219 13.80 7.21 14.07
C GLY A 219 13.38 7.26 12.60
N GLY A 220 14.28 6.94 11.67
CA GLY A 220 13.95 6.67 10.26
C GLY A 220 13.41 7.86 9.46
N PHE A 221 12.93 7.57 8.24
CA PHE A 221 12.22 8.52 7.37
C PHE A 221 11.45 7.76 6.27
N TYR A 222 10.50 8.43 5.63
CA TYR A 222 9.82 7.89 4.46
C TYR A 222 10.57 8.19 3.18
N ALA A 223 10.78 7.17 2.36
CA ALA A 223 11.51 7.29 1.11
C ALA A 223 10.73 6.76 -0.10
N LEU A 224 10.98 7.38 -1.26
CA LEU A 224 10.65 6.87 -2.58
C LEU A 224 11.95 6.74 -3.36
N TRP A 225 12.27 5.56 -3.89
CA TRP A 225 13.45 5.35 -4.74
C TRP A 225 13.04 4.86 -6.12
N TRP A 226 13.67 5.42 -7.15
CA TRP A 226 13.32 5.19 -8.55
C TRP A 226 14.50 5.51 -9.48
N ASN A 227 14.27 5.37 -10.79
CA ASN A 227 15.26 5.64 -11.85
C ASN A 227 16.58 4.88 -11.62
N GLU A 228 16.45 3.57 -11.37
CA GLU A 228 17.59 2.69 -11.17
C GLU A 228 18.30 2.38 -12.49
N GLN A 229 19.61 2.52 -12.48
CA GLN A 229 20.52 2.15 -13.56
C GLN A 229 21.79 1.51 -12.97
N GLU A 230 22.47 0.69 -13.77
CA GLU A 230 23.68 -0.02 -13.35
C GLU A 230 24.72 0.02 -14.48
N ASP A 231 25.96 0.32 -14.11
CA ASP A 231 27.13 0.24 -14.98
C ASP A 231 28.17 -0.72 -14.39
N ASN A 232 29.35 -0.80 -15.00
CA ASN A 232 30.43 -1.69 -14.52
C ASN A 232 31.02 -1.26 -13.16
N ASP A 233 30.76 -0.04 -12.69
CA ASP A 233 31.29 0.51 -11.46
C ASP A 233 30.30 0.35 -10.30
N CYS A 234 29.06 0.77 -10.49
CA CYS A 234 28.04 0.74 -9.46
C CYS A 234 26.61 0.82 -10.00
N ARG A 235 25.64 0.63 -9.09
CA ARG A 235 24.24 0.97 -9.33
C ARG A 235 23.99 2.41 -8.90
N GLN A 236 23.25 3.18 -9.70
CA GLN A 236 22.81 4.54 -9.37
C GLN A 236 21.29 4.64 -9.39
N TYR A 237 20.75 5.52 -8.55
CA TYR A 237 19.31 5.76 -8.48
C TYR A 237 19.00 7.09 -7.80
N LEU A 238 17.76 7.54 -7.93
CA LEU A 238 17.23 8.70 -7.22
C LEU A 238 16.43 8.24 -5.99
N GLN A 239 16.49 9.03 -4.92
CA GLN A 239 15.74 8.77 -3.70
C GLN A 239 15.21 10.07 -3.09
N LEU A 240 13.90 10.15 -2.85
CA LEU A 240 13.29 11.17 -2.01
C LEU A 240 13.48 10.71 -0.57
N GLU A 241 14.00 11.58 0.28
CA GLU A 241 14.05 11.45 1.73
C GLU A 241 13.24 12.60 2.30
N GLU A 242 11.91 12.42 2.31
CA GLU A 242 10.95 13.47 2.67
C GLU A 242 11.13 14.73 1.84
N GLY A 243 11.51 15.88 2.43
CA GLY A 243 11.75 17.13 1.73
C GLY A 243 13.12 17.24 1.06
N ARG A 244 13.84 16.13 0.86
CA ARG A 244 15.19 16.12 0.28
C ARG A 244 15.26 15.15 -0.89
N LEU A 245 15.87 15.57 -1.99
CA LEU A 245 16.17 14.66 -3.11
C LEU A 245 17.64 14.25 -3.06
N CYS A 246 17.89 12.94 -3.12
CA CYS A 246 19.20 12.34 -3.03
C CYS A 246 19.57 11.61 -4.32
N PHE A 247 20.77 11.89 -4.84
CA PHE A 247 21.45 11.00 -5.79
C PHE A 247 22.17 9.92 -5.01
N LYS A 248 21.84 8.66 -5.29
CA LYS A 248 22.34 7.50 -4.57
C LYS A 248 23.20 6.62 -5.47
N ILE A 249 24.21 6.01 -4.87
CA ILE A 249 24.94 4.89 -5.46
C ILE A 249 24.95 3.68 -4.52
N HIS A 250 24.97 2.48 -5.09
CA HIS A 250 25.26 1.24 -4.40
C HIS A 250 26.57 0.63 -4.92
N VAL A 251 27.54 0.45 -4.02
CA VAL A 251 28.86 -0.11 -4.34
C VAL A 251 29.11 -1.34 -3.47
N ALA A 252 29.12 -2.52 -4.10
CA ALA A 252 29.34 -3.80 -3.43
C ALA A 252 30.76 -3.89 -2.86
N ASP A 253 31.75 -3.64 -3.70
CA ASP A 253 33.18 -3.65 -3.36
C ASP A 253 33.49 -2.56 -2.33
N LYS A 254 34.07 -2.96 -1.19
CA LYS A 254 34.39 -2.05 -0.07
C LYS A 254 35.51 -1.08 -0.43
N ASP A 255 36.49 -1.52 -1.22
CA ASP A 255 37.71 -0.76 -1.46
C ASP A 255 37.49 0.35 -2.49
N ARG A 256 36.52 0.14 -3.39
CA ARG A 256 36.11 1.13 -4.41
C ARG A 256 35.10 2.18 -3.92
N ARG A 257 34.50 2.02 -2.73
CA ARG A 257 33.42 2.91 -2.26
C ARG A 257 33.82 4.36 -2.20
N LYS A 258 34.99 4.66 -1.63
CA LYS A 258 35.47 6.04 -1.48
C LYS A 258 35.73 6.67 -2.84
N GLU A 259 36.49 5.98 -3.68
CA GLU A 259 36.82 6.42 -5.04
C GLU A 259 35.55 6.73 -5.84
N LEU A 260 34.61 5.79 -5.93
CA LEU A 260 33.39 5.94 -6.71
C LEU A 260 32.46 7.01 -6.12
N ARG A 261 32.32 7.08 -4.79
CA ARG A 261 31.53 8.14 -4.14
C ARG A 261 32.09 9.52 -4.46
N ASP A 262 33.41 9.70 -4.36
CA ASP A 262 34.06 10.98 -4.59
C ASP A 262 34.00 11.35 -6.10
N LYS A 263 34.18 10.38 -7.00
CA LYS A 263 33.98 10.51 -8.47
C LYS A 263 32.57 10.99 -8.81
N TRP A 264 31.54 10.29 -8.34
CA TRP A 264 30.14 10.62 -8.61
C TRP A 264 29.73 11.96 -8.00
N SER A 265 30.14 12.24 -6.76
CA SER A 265 29.83 13.52 -6.10
C SER A 265 30.41 14.69 -6.88
N LYS A 266 31.68 14.61 -7.26
CA LYS A 266 32.35 15.65 -8.05
C LYS A 266 31.68 15.85 -9.40
N GLY A 267 31.45 14.76 -10.16
CA GLY A 267 30.86 14.83 -11.50
C GLY A 267 29.45 15.43 -11.51
N LEU A 268 28.60 15.05 -10.55
CA LEU A 268 27.24 15.60 -10.44
C LEU A 268 27.28 17.09 -10.09
N ILE A 269 28.11 17.51 -9.13
CA ILE A 269 28.22 18.93 -8.77
C ILE A 269 28.73 19.76 -9.95
N GLU A 270 29.78 19.31 -10.65
CA GLU A 270 30.33 20.02 -11.79
C GLU A 270 29.33 20.16 -12.95
N ARG A 271 28.56 19.10 -13.22
CA ARG A 271 27.53 19.10 -14.29
C ARG A 271 26.31 19.95 -13.94
N SER A 272 26.01 20.12 -12.65
CA SER A 272 24.82 20.84 -12.18
C SER A 272 24.83 22.34 -12.50
N HIS A 273 25.99 22.94 -12.78
CA HIS A 273 26.10 24.35 -13.16
C HIS A 273 25.29 24.74 -14.42
N ASN A 274 24.88 23.75 -15.23
CA ASN A 274 24.06 23.96 -16.42
C ASN A 274 22.56 23.76 -16.17
N TYR A 275 22.15 23.58 -14.91
CA TYR A 275 20.77 23.27 -14.51
C TYR A 275 20.22 24.33 -13.54
N SER A 276 18.89 24.40 -13.45
CA SER A 276 18.13 25.36 -12.64
C SER A 276 18.19 25.08 -11.13
N PHE A 277 18.53 23.85 -10.74
CA PHE A 277 18.58 23.41 -9.34
C PHE A 277 20.01 23.32 -8.82
N ASN A 278 20.19 23.63 -7.54
CA ASN A 278 21.48 23.51 -6.87
C ASN A 278 21.74 22.08 -6.41
N VAL A 279 22.89 21.53 -6.78
CA VAL A 279 23.35 20.22 -6.30
C VAL A 279 24.45 20.40 -5.28
N GLU A 280 24.21 19.89 -4.07
CA GLU A 280 25.10 20.07 -2.94
C GLU A 280 25.79 18.78 -2.52
N LYS A 281 27.00 18.93 -1.98
CA LYS A 281 27.75 17.83 -1.40
C LYS A 281 27.12 17.42 -0.06
N PRO A 282 26.71 16.14 0.11
CA PRO A 282 26.17 15.67 1.37
C PRO A 282 27.30 15.36 2.37
N ARG A 283 26.91 15.16 3.63
CA ARG A 283 27.77 14.41 4.56
C ARG A 283 27.86 12.96 4.09
N PHE A 284 29.06 12.53 3.73
CA PHE A 284 29.26 11.19 3.20
C PHE A 284 29.13 10.09 4.24
N GLY A 285 28.47 9.00 3.84
CA GLY A 285 28.55 7.71 4.51
C GLY A 285 29.66 6.82 3.94
N ASN A 286 29.90 5.69 4.60
CA ASN A 286 30.83 4.62 4.17
C ASN A 286 30.13 3.27 3.96
N GLY A 287 28.79 3.27 3.97
CA GLY A 287 27.96 2.08 3.73
C GLY A 287 27.98 1.63 2.27
N ARG A 288 27.32 0.51 1.96
CA ARG A 288 27.14 0.05 0.57
C ARG A 288 26.29 1.01 -0.24
N TYR A 289 25.24 1.55 0.37
CA TYR A 289 24.36 2.57 -0.19
C TYR A 289 24.81 3.95 0.32
N MET A 290 25.08 4.88 -0.59
CA MET A 290 25.62 6.19 -0.26
C MET A 290 24.89 7.28 -1.01
N THR A 291 24.60 8.39 -0.33
CA THR A 291 24.23 9.64 -0.99
C THR A 291 25.49 10.34 -1.46
N VAL A 292 25.56 10.64 -2.75
CA VAL A 292 26.74 11.29 -3.39
C VAL A 292 26.50 12.78 -3.66
N ALA A 293 25.24 13.17 -3.83
CA ALA A 293 24.82 14.53 -4.12
C ALA A 293 23.37 14.71 -3.67
N VAL A 294 22.96 15.94 -3.37
CA VAL A 294 21.58 16.24 -2.96
C VAL A 294 21.07 17.51 -3.60
N VAL A 295 19.77 17.55 -3.87
CA VAL A 295 19.02 18.78 -4.09
C VAL A 295 18.26 19.07 -2.81
N GLY A 296 18.03 20.35 -2.52
CA GLY A 296 17.19 20.80 -1.39
C GLY A 296 15.74 20.35 -1.53
N ASP A 297 14.80 21.19 -1.09
CA ASP A 297 13.38 20.84 -1.24
C ASP A 297 12.99 20.82 -2.72
N TYR A 298 12.65 19.63 -3.22
CA TYR A 298 12.22 19.41 -4.59
C TYR A 298 10.72 19.66 -4.75
N ARG A 299 9.99 19.77 -3.64
CA ARG A 299 8.54 19.98 -3.65
C ARG A 299 8.26 21.43 -4.00
N VAL A 300 7.39 21.62 -4.99
CA VAL A 300 6.89 22.95 -5.35
C VAL A 300 5.65 23.22 -4.50
N GLY A 301 5.63 24.36 -3.81
CA GLY A 301 4.49 24.81 -3.01
C GLY A 301 3.62 25.81 -3.76
N ASP A 302 2.31 25.76 -3.56
CA ASP A 302 1.37 26.81 -3.97
C ASP A 302 1.47 28.04 -3.02
N GLU A 303 0.67 29.07 -3.29
CA GLU A 303 0.62 30.30 -2.46
C GLU A 303 0.26 30.04 -0.98
N LYS A 304 -0.33 28.87 -0.68
CA LYS A 304 -0.71 28.44 0.67
C LYS A 304 0.29 27.45 1.27
N GLY A 305 1.42 27.21 0.59
CA GLY A 305 2.45 26.27 0.99
C GLY A 305 2.03 24.80 0.89
N ARG A 306 0.99 24.48 0.11
CA ARG A 306 0.55 23.11 -0.19
C ARG A 306 1.24 22.60 -1.45
N ILE A 307 1.30 21.29 -1.62
CA ILE A 307 1.99 20.71 -2.78
C ILE A 307 1.33 21.09 -4.11
N ASP A 308 2.12 21.66 -5.01
CA ASP A 308 1.84 21.73 -6.43
C ASP A 308 2.41 20.46 -7.09
N ILE A 309 1.53 19.48 -7.34
CA ILE A 309 1.92 18.19 -7.92
C ILE A 309 2.47 18.36 -9.34
N PRO A 310 1.79 19.05 -10.29
CA PRO A 310 2.36 19.35 -11.60
C PRO A 310 3.75 19.99 -11.55
N GLY A 311 3.92 21.05 -10.77
CA GLY A 311 5.22 21.72 -10.62
C GLY A 311 6.30 20.79 -10.07
N THR A 312 5.96 19.99 -9.06
CA THR A 312 6.87 19.00 -8.47
C THR A 312 7.28 17.92 -9.48
N MET A 313 6.34 17.43 -10.31
CA MET A 313 6.65 16.45 -11.36
C MET A 313 7.61 17.01 -12.42
N VAL A 314 7.53 18.31 -12.74
CA VAL A 314 8.49 18.97 -13.66
C VAL A 314 9.90 18.94 -13.06
N VAL A 315 10.05 19.31 -11.78
CA VAL A 315 11.34 19.26 -11.07
C VAL A 315 11.91 17.84 -11.08
N LEU A 316 11.09 16.84 -10.72
CA LEU A 316 11.53 15.44 -10.71
C LEU A 316 11.97 14.95 -12.09
N GLY A 317 11.24 15.32 -13.16
CA GLY A 317 11.61 14.99 -14.54
C GLY A 317 12.89 15.68 -15.03
N GLU A 318 13.17 16.90 -14.58
CA GLU A 318 14.45 17.57 -14.84
C GLU A 318 15.61 16.84 -14.18
N VAL A 319 15.44 16.41 -12.94
CA VAL A 319 16.45 15.67 -12.18
C VAL A 319 16.70 14.27 -12.75
N GLU A 320 15.65 13.58 -13.23
CA GLU A 320 15.79 12.31 -13.96
C GLU A 320 16.65 12.47 -15.22
N ARG A 321 16.35 13.46 -16.06
CA ARG A 321 17.15 13.76 -17.25
C ARG A 321 18.59 14.09 -16.90
N PHE A 322 18.80 14.83 -15.80
CA PHE A 322 20.13 15.17 -15.33
C PHE A 322 20.94 13.95 -14.85
N LEU A 323 20.32 12.95 -14.23
CA LEU A 323 21.04 11.73 -13.86
C LEU A 323 21.40 10.89 -15.09
N ASN A 324 20.50 10.84 -16.08
CA ASN A 324 20.57 9.94 -17.23
C ASN A 324 21.43 10.48 -18.39
N GLY A 325 21.60 11.80 -18.49
CA GLY A 325 22.61 12.44 -19.35
C GLY A 325 23.96 12.49 -18.69
#